data_AF-A0A966XIZ0-F1
#
_entry.id   AF-A0A966XIZ0-F1
#
_cell.length_a   1.000
_cell.length_b   1.000
_cell.length_c   1.000
_cell.angle_alpha   90.00
_cell.angle_beta   90.00
_cell.angle_gamma   90.00
#
_symmetry.space_group_name_H-M   'P 1'
#
loop_
_entity.id
_entity.type
_entity.pdbx_description
1 polymer ?
#
loop_
_entity_poly.entity_id
_entity_poly.type
_entity_poly.pdbx_seq_one_letter_code
_entity_poly.pdbx_strand_id
1 'polypeptide(L)'
;TPQALDALLSYHWPGNIRELRNCIERAVVLMLTHDETGAFGLVLTRPTELDALDDEGTLSDWIAATSSPSVLFEGGPVQRDSVIGLARLPDDDERSWATQVGASGVFSVDLNTDSTNAADCSNLRLFVGYSGWGPAQLDGEIAGEHWFVLDAAPHDAFDAEPHTLWRRVLERSPEHRDWVQRFPDDPGAN
;
A
#
# COMPACT_ATOMS: atom_id res chain seq x y z
N THR A 1 33.51 -16.41 1.13
CA THR A 1 34.83 -16.57 1.80
C THR A 1 34.73 -16.06 3.22
N PRO A 2 35.63 -16.46 4.14
CA PRO A 2 35.61 -15.98 5.53
C PRO A 2 35.60 -14.44 5.63
N GLN A 3 36.28 -13.73 4.72
CA GLN A 3 36.23 -12.26 4.66
C GLN A 3 34.87 -11.68 4.22
N ALA A 4 34.08 -12.39 3.42
CA ALA A 4 32.74 -11.92 3.02
C ALA A 4 31.71 -12.10 4.16
N LEU A 5 31.92 -13.09 5.03
CA LEU A 5 31.10 -13.31 6.21
C LEU A 5 31.37 -12.25 7.28
N ASP A 6 32.63 -11.88 7.50
CA ASP A 6 33.02 -10.77 8.40
C ASP A 6 32.49 -9.41 7.91
N ALA A 7 32.45 -9.18 6.59
CA ALA A 7 31.87 -7.97 6.01
C ALA A 7 30.34 -7.89 6.20
N LEU A 8 29.65 -9.03 6.16
CA LEU A 8 28.21 -9.11 6.44
C LEU A 8 27.91 -8.92 7.93
N LEU A 9 28.75 -9.42 8.83
CA LEU A 9 28.54 -9.36 10.29
C LEU A 9 28.91 -7.99 10.90
N SER A 10 29.82 -7.25 10.26
CA SER A 10 30.26 -5.92 10.74
C SER A 10 29.36 -4.76 10.29
N TYR A 11 28.48 -4.99 9.31
CA TYR A 11 27.59 -3.96 8.79
C TYR A 11 26.36 -3.76 9.70
N HIS A 12 26.24 -2.58 10.30
CA HIS A 12 25.10 -2.17 11.10
C HIS A 12 24.10 -1.41 10.22
N TRP A 13 23.09 -2.11 9.73
CA TRP A 13 21.76 -1.64 9.32
C TRP A 13 20.85 -2.87 9.58
N PRO A 14 19.53 -2.80 9.87
CA PRO A 14 18.88 -3.95 10.46
C PRO A 14 18.78 -5.11 9.44
N GLY A 15 19.69 -6.09 9.56
CA GLY A 15 19.53 -7.49 9.12
C GLY A 15 20.38 -7.96 7.94
N ASN A 16 21.09 -9.09 8.14
CA ASN A 16 22.20 -9.60 7.32
C ASN A 16 21.89 -11.01 6.75
N ILE A 17 20.61 -11.32 6.52
CA ILE A 17 20.16 -12.51 5.79
C ILE A 17 19.50 -12.03 4.49
N ARG A 18 20.01 -12.50 3.36
CA ARG A 18 19.37 -12.37 2.04
C ARG A 18 19.13 -13.76 1.48
N GLU A 19 17.87 -14.18 1.51
CA GLU A 19 17.33 -15.09 0.50
C GLU A 19 16.84 -14.23 -0.69
N LEU A 20 17.01 -14.76 -1.89
CA LEU A 20 17.01 -14.04 -3.17
C LEU A 20 15.69 -13.31 -3.54
N ARG A 21 15.82 -12.17 -4.24
CA ARG A 21 14.83 -11.45 -5.08
C ARG A 21 13.54 -10.94 -4.39
N ASN A 22 13.41 -9.61 -4.25
CA ASN A 22 12.18 -8.82 -4.03
C ASN A 22 11.01 -9.53 -3.32
N CYS A 23 10.98 -9.49 -1.98
CA CYS A 23 9.90 -10.06 -1.14
C CYS A 23 8.61 -9.22 -1.13
N ILE A 24 8.25 -8.71 -2.31
CA ILE A 24 6.96 -8.12 -2.64
C ILE A 24 6.59 -8.68 -4.03
N GLU A 25 6.50 -10.00 -4.15
CA GLU A 25 5.87 -10.56 -5.34
C GLU A 25 4.42 -10.05 -5.36
N ARG A 26 4.03 -9.40 -6.46
CA ARG A 26 2.64 -9.02 -6.74
C ARG A 26 2.00 -8.00 -5.79
N ALA A 27 2.77 -7.16 -5.09
CA ALA A 27 2.13 -6.03 -4.40
C ALA A 27 2.04 -4.77 -5.26
N VAL A 28 0.91 -4.10 -5.05
CA VAL A 28 0.67 -2.74 -5.52
C VAL A 28 0.85 -1.82 -4.31
N VAL A 29 1.69 -0.80 -4.48
CA VAL A 29 1.89 0.26 -3.49
C VAL A 29 1.25 1.54 -4.02
N LEU A 30 0.35 2.13 -3.25
CA LEU A 30 -0.13 3.48 -3.51
C LEU A 30 0.82 4.48 -2.83
N MET A 31 1.45 5.34 -3.64
CA MET A 31 2.29 6.41 -3.11
C MET A 31 1.42 7.54 -2.57
N LEU A 32 1.66 7.93 -1.32
CA LEU A 32 0.96 9.05 -0.70
C LEU A 32 1.80 10.34 -0.74
N THR A 33 3.11 10.22 -0.50
CA THR A 33 4.07 11.32 -0.60
C THR A 33 5.37 10.83 -1.26
N HIS A 34 5.96 11.68 -2.10
CA HIS A 34 7.30 11.47 -2.64
C HIS A 34 7.98 12.83 -2.85
N ASP A 35 9.06 13.08 -2.12
CA ASP A 35 9.84 14.31 -2.19
C ASP A 35 11.34 14.05 -1.91
N GLU A 36 12.14 15.12 -1.85
CA GLU A 36 13.59 15.03 -1.63
C GLU A 36 13.98 14.40 -0.28
N THR A 37 13.07 14.38 0.69
CA THR A 37 13.30 13.79 2.02
C THR A 37 12.99 12.30 2.07
N GLY A 38 12.27 11.77 1.08
CA GLY A 38 11.96 10.36 0.95
C GLY A 38 10.60 10.10 0.30
N ALA A 39 10.15 8.85 0.40
CA ALA A 39 8.86 8.43 -0.13
C ALA A 39 8.07 7.62 0.90
N PHE A 40 6.75 7.70 0.80
CA PHE A 40 5.80 7.10 1.73
C PHE A 40 4.59 6.56 0.96
N GLY A 41 4.22 5.31 1.23
CA GLY A 41 3.13 4.64 0.53
C GLY A 41 2.53 3.48 1.31
N LEU A 42 1.42 2.97 0.78
CA LEU A 42 0.63 1.89 1.38
C LEU A 42 0.53 0.70 0.44
N VAL A 43 0.82 -0.49 0.95
CA VAL A 43 0.58 -1.75 0.23
C VAL A 43 -0.92 -2.04 0.18
N LEU A 44 -1.49 -2.13 -1.02
CA LEU A 44 -2.93 -2.31 -1.25
C LEU A 44 -3.39 -3.78 -1.29
N THR A 45 -2.45 -4.72 -1.33
CA THR A 45 -2.70 -6.12 -1.73
C THR A 45 -2.67 -7.12 -0.56
N ARG A 46 -2.45 -6.63 0.66
CA ARG A 46 -2.23 -7.45 1.86
C ARG A 46 -3.35 -7.23 2.88
N PRO A 47 -4.53 -7.84 2.69
CA PRO A 47 -5.51 -7.93 3.76
C PRO A 47 -4.91 -8.72 4.93
N THR A 48 -5.23 -8.34 6.15
CA THR A 48 -4.87 -9.11 7.35
C THR A 48 -5.93 -10.16 7.64
N GLU A 49 -5.59 -11.14 8.47
CA GLU A 49 -6.56 -12.12 9.02
C GLU A 49 -7.35 -11.56 10.22
N LEU A 50 -7.08 -10.30 10.59
CA LEU A 50 -7.81 -9.61 11.64
C LEU A 50 -9.05 -8.98 11.00
N ASP A 51 -10.22 -9.49 11.36
CA ASP A 51 -11.47 -8.77 11.15
C ASP A 51 -11.29 -7.35 11.70
N ALA A 52 -11.74 -6.35 10.93
CA ALA A 52 -11.51 -4.96 11.28
C ALA A 52 -11.95 -4.74 12.73
N LEU A 53 -10.97 -4.30 13.53
CA LEU A 53 -10.89 -4.45 14.98
C LEU A 53 -12.25 -4.41 15.69
N ASP A 54 -12.46 -5.35 16.60
CA ASP A 54 -13.51 -5.27 17.63
C ASP A 54 -13.15 -4.13 18.60
N ASP A 55 -13.14 -2.90 18.10
CA ASP A 55 -12.86 -1.67 18.84
C ASP A 55 -14.21 -1.06 19.25
N GLU A 56 -14.56 -1.17 20.53
CA GLU A 56 -15.66 -0.40 21.13
C GLU A 56 -15.27 1.09 21.34
N GLY A 57 -14.15 1.52 20.76
CA GLY A 57 -13.58 2.86 20.87
C GLY A 57 -13.95 3.80 19.71
N THR A 58 -13.08 4.79 19.50
CA THR A 58 -13.31 5.90 18.55
C THR A 58 -13.22 5.49 17.08
N LEU A 59 -12.75 4.28 16.78
CA LEU A 59 -12.64 3.79 15.40
C LEU A 59 -13.86 2.98 14.93
N SER A 60 -14.84 2.72 15.81
CA SER A 60 -15.96 1.81 15.51
C SER A 60 -16.73 2.17 14.24
N ASP A 61 -17.12 3.45 14.06
CA ASP A 61 -17.85 3.87 12.85
C ASP A 61 -16.97 3.82 11.59
N TRP A 62 -15.68 4.15 11.72
CA TRP A 62 -14.72 4.02 10.61
C TRP A 62 -14.57 2.56 10.19
N ILE A 63 -14.47 1.64 11.14
CA ILE A 63 -14.38 0.19 10.89
C ILE A 63 -15.65 -0.32 10.21
N ALA A 64 -16.82 0.09 10.72
CA ALA A 64 -18.12 -0.29 10.16
C ALA A 64 -18.34 0.21 8.73
N ALA A 65 -17.71 1.32 8.34
CA ALA A 65 -17.79 1.89 6.99
C ALA A 65 -16.78 1.30 5.99
N THR A 66 -15.92 0.35 6.40
CA THR A 66 -14.89 -0.20 5.50
C THR A 66 -15.44 -0.99 4.33
N SER A 67 -14.87 -0.73 3.15
CA SER A 67 -15.17 -1.46 1.91
C SER A 67 -14.66 -2.89 1.99
N SER A 68 -15.37 -3.83 1.35
CA SER A 68 -14.92 -5.21 1.29
C SER A 68 -13.53 -5.35 0.63
N PRO A 69 -12.66 -6.26 1.11
CA PRO A 69 -12.78 -7.02 2.36
C PRO A 69 -12.71 -6.10 3.58
N SER A 70 -13.67 -6.23 4.50
CA SER A 70 -13.81 -5.37 5.70
C SER A 70 -12.86 -5.81 6.82
N VAL A 71 -11.58 -5.81 6.49
CA VAL A 71 -10.45 -6.17 7.36
C VAL A 71 -9.43 -5.03 7.33
N LEU A 72 -8.51 -5.02 8.30
CA LEU A 72 -7.34 -4.15 8.20
C LEU A 72 -6.39 -4.64 7.12
N PHE A 73 -5.68 -3.72 6.46
CA PHE A 73 -4.65 -4.04 5.48
C PHE A 73 -3.26 -3.76 6.04
N GLU A 74 -2.27 -4.61 5.78
CA GLU A 74 -0.88 -4.30 6.10
C GLU A 74 -0.34 -3.30 5.06
N GLY A 75 -0.26 -2.03 5.44
CA GLY A 75 0.28 -0.96 4.58
C GLY A 75 1.81 -1.00 4.46
N GLY A 76 2.48 -1.60 5.44
CA GLY A 76 3.92 -1.91 5.39
C GLY A 76 4.54 -2.14 6.77
N PRO A 77 5.87 -2.27 6.84
CA PRO A 77 6.56 -2.70 8.05
C PRO A 77 6.77 -1.58 9.09
N VAL A 78 6.56 -0.31 8.72
CA VAL A 78 6.87 0.84 9.57
C VAL A 78 5.64 1.27 10.38
N GLN A 79 5.83 1.57 11.67
CA GLN A 79 4.78 2.05 12.58
C GLN A 79 3.48 1.21 12.55
N ARG A 80 3.61 -0.11 12.72
CA ARG A 80 2.49 -1.06 12.69
C ARG A 80 1.41 -0.84 13.77
N ASP A 81 1.69 -0.01 14.76
CA ASP A 81 0.72 0.39 15.80
C ASP A 81 -0.16 1.58 15.38
N SER A 82 0.10 2.18 14.22
CA SER A 82 -0.65 3.32 13.67
C SER A 82 -1.62 2.87 12.58
N VAL A 83 -2.83 3.43 12.58
CA VAL A 83 -3.85 3.19 11.57
C VAL A 83 -3.94 4.39 10.64
N ILE A 84 -3.93 4.13 9.33
CA ILE A 84 -4.08 5.12 8.27
C ILE A 84 -5.35 4.78 7.50
N GLY A 85 -6.25 5.75 7.36
CA GLY A 85 -7.47 5.58 6.57
C GLY A 85 -7.33 6.22 5.19
N LEU A 86 -7.71 5.47 4.15
CA LEU A 86 -7.97 6.04 2.83
C LEU A 86 -9.47 6.03 2.57
N ALA A 87 -9.99 7.09 1.97
CA ALA A 87 -11.39 7.21 1.61
C ALA A 87 -11.58 7.75 0.19
N ARG A 88 -12.72 7.40 -0.40
CA ARG A 88 -13.28 8.08 -1.56
C ARG A 88 -14.50 8.87 -1.10
N LEU A 89 -14.54 10.14 -1.44
CA LEU A 89 -15.66 11.01 -1.14
C LEU A 89 -16.63 11.05 -2.35
N PRO A 90 -17.94 11.30 -2.12
CA PRO A 90 -18.92 11.39 -3.19
C PRO A 90 -18.72 12.60 -4.11
N ASP A 91 -18.04 13.63 -3.60
CA ASP A 91 -17.68 14.88 -4.25
C ASP A 91 -16.23 15.25 -3.89
N ASP A 92 -15.69 16.25 -4.57
CA ASP A 92 -14.34 16.76 -4.34
C ASP A 92 -14.32 17.95 -3.36
N ASP A 93 -15.38 18.11 -2.55
CA ASP A 93 -15.46 19.22 -1.60
C ASP A 93 -14.43 19.05 -0.48
N GLU A 94 -13.76 20.15 -0.12
CA GLU A 94 -12.78 20.16 0.96
C GLU A 94 -13.43 19.82 2.30
N ARG A 95 -12.82 18.88 3.01
CA ARG A 95 -13.22 18.47 4.36
C ARG A 95 -12.03 18.60 5.29
N SER A 96 -12.23 19.19 6.47
CA SER A 96 -11.13 19.43 7.42
C SER A 96 -10.46 18.14 7.93
N TRP A 97 -11.12 16.99 7.76
CA TRP A 97 -10.67 15.68 8.18
C TRP A 97 -10.15 14.81 7.01
N ALA A 98 -10.14 15.31 5.78
CA ALA A 98 -9.71 14.56 4.60
C ALA A 98 -8.73 15.37 3.75
N THR A 99 -7.58 14.79 3.40
CA THR A 99 -6.57 15.39 2.52
C THR A 99 -6.44 14.58 1.25
N GLN A 100 -6.57 15.20 0.08
CA GLN A 100 -6.41 14.51 -1.19
C GLN A 100 -5.00 13.96 -1.38
N VAL A 101 -4.90 12.74 -1.88
CA VAL A 101 -3.64 12.03 -2.15
C VAL A 101 -3.39 11.98 -3.65
N GLY A 102 -2.43 12.78 -4.10
CA GLY A 102 -2.08 12.90 -5.50
C GLY A 102 -3.30 13.26 -6.37
N ALA A 103 -3.28 12.83 -7.64
CA ALA A 103 -4.38 13.06 -8.59
C ALA A 103 -5.37 11.87 -8.68
N SER A 104 -5.32 10.95 -7.72
CA SER A 104 -6.05 9.68 -7.77
C SER A 104 -7.54 9.78 -7.43
N GLY A 105 -7.99 10.92 -6.88
CA GLY A 105 -9.34 11.04 -6.31
C GLY A 105 -9.54 10.23 -5.02
N VAL A 106 -8.44 9.84 -4.37
CA VAL A 106 -8.42 9.21 -3.04
C VAL A 106 -7.97 10.24 -2.02
N PHE A 107 -8.51 10.14 -0.81
CA PHE A 107 -8.21 11.01 0.31
C PHE A 107 -7.62 10.21 1.47
N SER A 108 -6.63 10.74 2.15
CA SER A 108 -6.22 10.28 3.48
C SER A 108 -7.13 10.92 4.52
N VAL A 109 -7.67 10.13 5.45
CA VAL A 109 -8.57 10.62 6.50
C VAL A 109 -7.89 10.69 7.86
N ASP A 110 -8.20 11.72 8.64
CA ASP A 110 -7.78 11.84 10.03
C ASP A 110 -8.77 11.09 10.93
N LEU A 111 -8.36 9.89 11.36
CA LEU A 111 -9.16 8.99 12.19
C LEU A 111 -9.34 9.48 13.63
N ASN A 112 -8.66 10.56 14.05
CA ASN A 112 -8.84 11.17 15.37
C ASN A 112 -10.01 12.17 15.42
N THR A 113 -10.63 12.43 14.27
CA THR A 113 -11.81 13.31 14.17
C THR A 113 -13.09 12.56 14.52
N ASP A 114 -14.23 13.25 14.45
CA ASP A 114 -15.54 12.65 14.72
C ASP A 114 -15.76 11.41 13.84
N SER A 115 -16.06 10.27 14.46
CA SER A 115 -16.21 8.99 13.78
C SER A 115 -17.44 8.96 12.86
N THR A 116 -18.43 9.83 13.09
CA THR A 116 -19.60 9.98 12.21
C THR A 116 -19.24 10.47 10.81
N ASN A 117 -18.07 11.09 10.62
CA ASN A 117 -17.53 11.46 9.30
C ASN A 117 -17.35 10.24 8.37
N ALA A 118 -17.23 9.04 8.93
CA ALA A 118 -17.17 7.79 8.16
C ALA A 118 -18.39 7.61 7.24
N ALA A 119 -19.56 8.12 7.62
CA ALA A 119 -20.79 8.03 6.84
C ALA A 119 -20.74 8.84 5.52
N ASP A 120 -19.85 9.83 5.43
CA ASP A 120 -19.65 10.64 4.23
C ASP A 120 -18.73 9.94 3.21
N CYS A 121 -18.09 8.83 3.58
CA CYS A 121 -17.18 8.09 2.71
C CYS A 121 -17.96 7.14 1.80
N SER A 122 -17.82 7.30 0.47
CA SER A 122 -18.36 6.36 -0.52
C SER A 122 -17.61 5.02 -0.54
N ASN A 123 -16.30 5.09 -0.28
CA ASN A 123 -15.45 3.94 -0.01
C ASN A 123 -14.48 4.31 1.09
N LEU A 124 -14.14 3.35 1.94
CA LEU A 124 -13.16 3.50 3.00
C LEU A 124 -12.32 2.23 3.09
N ARG A 125 -11.04 2.36 3.40
CA ARG A 125 -10.15 1.25 3.75
C ARG A 125 -9.12 1.70 4.78
N LEU A 126 -8.87 0.84 5.75
CA LEU A 126 -7.95 1.10 6.85
C LEU A 126 -6.70 0.23 6.72
N PHE A 127 -5.55 0.85 6.97
CA PHE A 127 -4.23 0.24 6.86
C PHE A 127 -3.49 0.34 8.18
N VAL A 128 -2.79 -0.72 8.58
CA VAL A 128 -1.83 -0.70 9.68
C VAL A 128 -0.41 -0.58 9.16
N GLY A 129 0.30 0.40 9.69
CA GLY A 129 1.65 0.75 9.26
C GLY A 129 1.72 1.19 7.79
N TYR A 130 2.95 1.41 7.34
CA TYR A 130 3.23 1.92 5.99
C TYR A 130 4.57 1.44 5.44
N SER A 131 4.76 1.66 4.15
CA SER A 131 6.02 1.44 3.44
C SER A 131 6.72 2.78 3.24
N GLY A 132 7.99 2.85 3.63
CA GLY A 132 8.79 4.07 3.57
C GLY A 132 10.13 3.84 2.87
N TRP A 133 10.55 4.85 2.12
CA TRP A 133 11.83 4.90 1.43
C TRP A 133 12.62 6.09 1.91
N GLY A 134 13.93 5.89 2.12
CA GLY A 134 14.84 7.01 2.37
C GLY A 134 15.00 7.93 1.15
N PRO A 135 15.66 9.08 1.32
CA PRO A 135 15.96 10.01 0.23
C PRO A 135 16.55 9.29 -1.00
N ALA A 136 15.97 9.53 -2.18
CA ALA A 136 16.38 8.95 -3.48
C ALA A 136 16.40 7.41 -3.57
N GLN A 137 15.96 6.69 -2.53
CA GLN A 137 15.97 5.23 -2.54
C GLN A 137 14.95 4.68 -3.55
N LEU A 138 13.72 5.21 -3.53
CA LEU A 138 12.67 4.81 -4.47
C LEU A 138 13.07 5.10 -5.92
N ASP A 139 13.66 6.28 -6.18
CA ASP A 139 14.19 6.63 -7.50
C ASP A 139 15.24 5.63 -7.98
N GLY A 140 16.15 5.23 -7.09
CA GLY A 140 17.15 4.21 -7.38
C GLY A 140 16.53 2.84 -7.69
N GLU A 141 15.48 2.45 -6.98
CA GLU A 141 14.75 1.20 -7.23
C GLU A 141 13.97 1.24 -8.55
N ILE A 142 13.36 2.37 -8.89
CA ILE A 142 12.68 2.58 -10.19
C ILE A 142 13.70 2.56 -11.33
N ALA A 143 14.83 3.26 -11.19
CA ALA A 143 15.91 3.26 -12.18
C ALA A 143 16.55 1.88 -12.36
N GLY A 144 16.52 1.05 -11.31
CA GLY A 144 16.92 -0.36 -11.35
C GLY A 144 15.88 -1.31 -11.92
N GLU A 145 14.77 -0.81 -12.45
CA GLU A 145 13.65 -1.60 -13.01
C GLU A 145 13.04 -2.59 -11.97
N HIS A 146 13.10 -2.24 -10.69
CA HIS A 146 12.49 -3.06 -9.63
C HIS A 146 10.98 -2.82 -9.50
N TRP A 147 10.48 -1.70 -10.04
CA TRP A 147 9.09 -1.26 -9.95
C TRP A 147 8.54 -0.89 -11.32
N PHE A 148 7.27 -1.22 -11.55
CA PHE A 148 6.48 -0.62 -12.62
C PHE A 148 5.74 0.60 -12.07
N VAL A 149 5.82 1.73 -12.76
CA VAL A 149 5.15 2.98 -12.36
C VAL A 149 3.94 3.20 -13.25
N LEU A 150 2.76 3.33 -12.64
CA LEU A 150 1.48 3.53 -13.33
C LEU A 150 0.64 4.56 -12.59
N ASP A 151 -0.25 5.24 -13.32
CA ASP A 151 -1.26 6.10 -12.70
C ASP A 151 -2.22 5.25 -11.86
N ALA A 152 -2.42 5.68 -10.60
CA ALA A 152 -3.38 5.07 -9.70
C ALA A 152 -4.81 5.41 -10.14
N ALA A 153 -5.67 4.41 -10.25
CA ALA A 153 -7.10 4.64 -10.40
C ALA A 153 -7.76 4.73 -9.02
N PRO A 154 -8.80 5.56 -8.85
CA PRO A 154 -9.43 5.75 -7.55
C PRO A 154 -9.94 4.46 -6.89
N HIS A 155 -10.30 3.45 -7.68
CA HIS A 155 -10.82 2.17 -7.18
C HIS A 155 -9.73 1.22 -6.68
N ASP A 156 -8.45 1.45 -7.01
CA ASP A 156 -7.35 0.54 -6.65
C ASP A 156 -7.24 0.36 -5.14
N ALA A 157 -7.37 1.47 -4.40
CA ALA A 157 -7.29 1.48 -2.94
C ALA A 157 -8.44 0.72 -2.26
N PHE A 158 -9.55 0.48 -2.97
CA PHE A 158 -10.79 -0.09 -2.43
C PHE A 158 -11.21 -1.39 -3.11
N ASP A 159 -10.31 -1.98 -3.91
CA ASP A 159 -10.61 -3.17 -4.70
C ASP A 159 -10.98 -4.37 -3.80
N ALA A 160 -12.06 -5.06 -4.14
CA ALA A 160 -12.60 -6.18 -3.37
C ALA A 160 -11.76 -7.47 -3.48
N GLU A 161 -10.90 -7.56 -4.49
CA GLU A 161 -10.02 -8.70 -4.77
C GLU A 161 -8.55 -8.27 -4.72
N PRO A 162 -8.01 -7.88 -3.55
CA PRO A 162 -6.68 -7.29 -3.43
C PRO A 162 -5.54 -8.21 -3.90
N HIS A 163 -5.69 -9.54 -3.77
CA HIS A 163 -4.68 -10.51 -4.20
C HIS A 163 -4.45 -10.55 -5.72
N THR A 164 -5.45 -10.15 -6.51
CA THR A 164 -5.39 -10.12 -7.97
C THR A 164 -5.27 -8.70 -8.53
N LEU A 165 -5.26 -7.69 -7.66
CA LEU A 165 -5.18 -6.27 -8.03
C LEU A 165 -3.95 -5.97 -8.90
N TRP A 166 -2.78 -6.51 -8.57
CA TRP A 166 -1.55 -6.28 -9.33
C TRP A 166 -1.70 -6.58 -10.83
N ARG A 167 -2.44 -7.64 -11.19
CA ARG A 167 -2.68 -8.02 -12.57
C ARG A 167 -3.53 -6.97 -13.25
N ARG A 168 -4.67 -6.64 -12.65
CA ARG A 168 -5.59 -5.61 -13.17
C ARG A 168 -4.87 -4.27 -13.33
N VAL A 169 -4.02 -3.91 -12.37
CA VAL A 169 -3.20 -2.69 -12.44
C VAL A 169 -2.29 -2.71 -13.66
N LEU A 170 -1.50 -3.77 -13.85
CA LEU A 170 -0.56 -3.89 -14.97
C LEU A 170 -1.28 -3.98 -16.33
N GLU A 171 -2.41 -4.66 -16.41
CA GLU A 171 -3.19 -4.83 -17.65
C GLU A 171 -3.72 -3.50 -18.22
N ARG A 172 -3.85 -2.46 -17.38
CA ARG A 172 -4.23 -1.11 -17.81
C ARG A 172 -3.18 -0.49 -18.72
N SER A 173 -1.90 -0.75 -18.47
CA SER A 173 -0.84 -0.25 -19.33
C SER A 173 -0.60 -1.19 -20.52
N PRO A 174 -0.78 -0.71 -21.77
CA PRO A 174 -0.47 -1.50 -22.96
C PRO A 174 0.98 -2.01 -23.00
N GLU A 175 1.92 -1.26 -22.45
CA GLU A 175 3.35 -1.60 -22.48
C GLU A 175 3.69 -2.78 -21.52
N HIS A 176 2.88 -2.97 -20.48
CA HIS A 176 3.08 -3.99 -19.44
C HIS A 176 2.20 -5.23 -19.63
N ARG A 177 1.21 -5.19 -20.53
CA ARG A 177 0.33 -6.34 -20.83
C ARG A 177 1.08 -7.59 -21.26
N ASP A 178 2.15 -7.43 -22.05
CA ASP A 178 2.99 -8.54 -22.50
C ASP A 178 3.71 -9.22 -21.33
N TRP A 179 3.97 -8.50 -20.24
CA TRP A 179 4.57 -9.05 -19.03
C TRP A 179 3.59 -9.98 -18.31
N VAL A 180 2.34 -9.55 -18.13
CA VAL A 180 1.28 -10.35 -17.48
C VAL A 180 1.05 -11.68 -18.20
N GLN A 181 1.08 -11.69 -19.54
CA GLN A 181 0.88 -12.90 -20.33
C GLN A 181 2.01 -13.93 -20.20
N ARG A 182 3.22 -13.50 -19.82
CA ARG A 182 4.42 -14.36 -19.68
C ARG A 182 4.64 -14.89 -18.25
N PHE A 183 3.90 -14.37 -17.28
CA PHE A 183 4.01 -14.76 -15.86
C PHE A 183 2.63 -15.15 -15.31
N PRO A 184 2.14 -16.36 -15.64
CA PRO A 184 0.89 -16.90 -15.09
C PRO A 184 0.96 -17.09 -13.57
N ASP A 185 -0.21 -17.22 -12.92
CA ASP A 185 -0.31 -17.38 -11.47
C ASP A 185 0.41 -18.63 -10.95
N ASP A 186 0.53 -19.65 -11.80
CA ASP A 186 1.12 -20.96 -11.53
C ASP A 186 2.48 -21.09 -12.26
N PRO A 187 3.60 -21.21 -11.51
CA PRO A 187 4.92 -21.44 -12.10
C PRO A 187 5.05 -22.76 -12.88
N GLY A 188 4.07 -23.68 -12.78
CA GLY A 188 4.04 -24.95 -13.50
C GLY A 188 3.51 -24.90 -14.93
N ALA A 189 3.09 -23.72 -15.43
CA ALA A 189 2.47 -23.57 -16.74
C ALA A 189 3.42 -23.13 -17.88
N ASN A 190 4.74 -23.11 -17.64
CA ASN A 190 5.77 -22.83 -18.66
C ASN A 190 6.42 -24.11 -19.19
#